data_AF-A0AAD6VNN2-F1
#
_entry.id   AF-A0AAD6VNN2-F1
#
_cell.length_a   1.000
_cell.length_b   1.000
_cell.length_c   1.000
_cell.angle_alpha   90.00
_cell.angle_beta   90.00
_cell.angle_gamma   90.00
#
_symmetry.space_group_name_H-M   'P 1'
#
loop_
_entity.id
_entity.type
_entity.pdbx_description
1 polymer ?
#
loop_
_entity_poly.entity_id
_entity_poly.type
_entity_poly.pdbx_seq_one_letter_code
_entity_poly.pdbx_strand_id
1 'polypeptide(L)'
;MLLEDDFPLCGVWGRDSLARVMHELERGRHPDYLERRGAFVGTGGSGLIFHRSLLPIVSTILKIHAGIQPVLPVDVLHRPADLIMQDCLSGTDPLCPRRAEVINMHSPATSTRTLPGGNMLITSRLIIDHIGAVASTTPGRTYGRDQWRCGWRHPFHGMNEVEVVVV
;
A
#
# COMPACT_ATOMS: atom_id res chain seq x y z
N MET A 1 -6.21 -9.89 8.80
CA MET A 1 -5.37 -9.11 7.87
C MET A 1 -4.35 -10.05 7.24
N LEU A 2 -3.85 -9.72 6.05
CA LEU A 2 -2.73 -10.42 5.42
C LEU A 2 -1.54 -9.46 5.44
N LEU A 3 -0.37 -9.94 5.86
CA LEU A 3 0.89 -9.22 5.79
C LEU A 3 1.80 -10.00 4.85
N GLU A 4 2.26 -9.35 3.80
CA GLU A 4 3.36 -9.83 2.98
C GLU A 4 4.67 -9.38 3.65
N ASP A 5 5.63 -10.30 3.78
CA ASP A 5 6.90 -10.01 4.43
C ASP A 5 8.06 -10.89 3.90
N ASP A 6 9.04 -10.25 3.28
CA ASP A 6 10.32 -10.88 2.90
C ASP A 6 11.43 -10.58 3.92
N PHE A 7 11.20 -9.73 4.93
CA PHE A 7 12.26 -9.08 5.71
C PHE A 7 11.96 -8.93 7.21
N PRO A 8 12.97 -8.90 8.10
CA PRO A 8 12.68 -8.82 9.54
C PRO A 8 12.17 -7.44 9.97
N LEU A 9 11.25 -7.42 10.94
CA LEU A 9 10.90 -6.21 11.69
C LEU A 9 12.10 -5.63 12.43
N CYS A 10 12.09 -4.31 12.62
CA CYS A 10 13.12 -3.53 13.32
C CYS A 10 13.08 -3.70 14.85
N GLY A 11 13.28 -4.92 15.32
CA GLY A 11 13.34 -5.26 16.76
C GLY A 11 12.05 -4.94 17.51
N VAL A 12 12.20 -4.50 18.77
CA VAL A 12 11.06 -4.12 19.63
C VAL A 12 10.34 -2.90 19.06
N TRP A 13 11.08 -1.87 18.64
CA TRP A 13 10.49 -0.66 18.06
C TRP A 13 9.64 -0.95 16.82
N GLY A 14 10.11 -1.82 15.91
CA GLY A 14 9.34 -2.23 14.74
C GLY A 14 8.06 -2.98 15.10
N ARG A 15 8.10 -3.86 16.11
CA ARG A 15 6.90 -4.56 16.61
C ARG A 15 5.88 -3.61 17.23
N ASP A 16 6.32 -2.70 18.09
CA ASP A 16 5.44 -1.72 18.74
C ASP A 16 4.82 -0.77 17.71
N SER A 17 5.60 -0.40 16.70
CA SER A 17 5.14 0.41 15.57
C SER A 17 4.11 -0.33 14.71
N LEU A 18 4.34 -1.62 14.43
CA LEU A 18 3.37 -2.45 13.73
C LEU A 18 2.06 -2.54 14.52
N ALA A 19 2.12 -2.73 15.85
CA ALA A 19 0.93 -2.74 16.69
C ALA A 19 0.13 -1.43 16.60
N ARG A 20 0.81 -0.26 16.51
CA ARG A 20 0.14 1.03 16.28
C ARG A 20 -0.52 1.10 14.91
N VAL A 21 0.15 0.65 13.85
CA VAL A 21 -0.44 0.59 12.50
C VAL A 21 -1.69 -0.29 12.49
N MET A 22 -1.63 -1.46 13.14
CA MET A 22 -2.78 -2.36 13.27
C MET A 22 -3.94 -1.71 14.03
N HIS A 23 -3.64 -0.94 15.08
CA HIS A 23 -4.64 -0.15 15.79
C HIS A 23 -5.31 0.88 14.86
N GLU A 24 -4.52 1.65 14.10
CA GLU A 24 -5.05 2.65 13.17
C GLU A 24 -5.88 2.04 12.04
N LEU A 25 -5.49 0.86 11.52
CA LEU A 25 -6.30 0.13 10.54
C LEU A 25 -7.66 -0.28 11.11
N GLU A 26 -7.69 -0.73 12.37
CA GLU A 26 -8.93 -1.14 13.04
C GLU A 26 -9.85 0.03 13.42
N ARG A 27 -9.33 1.26 13.53
CA ARG A 27 -10.17 2.45 13.74
C ARG A 27 -11.17 2.71 12.61
N GLY A 28 -10.90 2.19 11.40
CA GLY A 28 -11.81 2.26 10.26
C GLY A 28 -12.94 1.21 10.29
N ARG A 29 -13.03 0.39 11.35
CA ARG A 29 -14.11 -0.58 11.53
C ARG A 29 -15.33 0.09 12.14
N HIS A 30 -16.42 0.12 11.37
CA HIS A 30 -17.74 0.52 11.84
C HIS A 30 -18.66 -0.70 11.96
N PRO A 31 -19.75 -0.62 12.75
CA PRO A 31 -20.71 -1.73 12.88
C PRO A 31 -21.30 -2.18 11.54
N ASP A 32 -21.57 -1.22 10.64
CA ASP A 32 -22.32 -1.47 9.40
C ASP A 32 -21.42 -1.62 8.16
N TYR A 33 -20.15 -1.18 8.26
CA TYR A 33 -19.20 -1.28 7.17
C TYR A 33 -17.77 -1.21 7.67
N LEU A 34 -16.85 -1.63 6.83
CA LEU A 34 -15.42 -1.52 7.10
C LEU A 34 -14.75 -0.70 6.02
N GLU A 35 -14.00 0.31 6.43
CA GLU A 35 -13.19 1.08 5.51
C GLU A 35 -12.18 0.16 4.81
N ARG A 36 -12.04 0.33 3.49
CA ARG A 36 -11.10 -0.42 2.67
C ARG A 36 -9.71 0.18 2.85
N ARG A 37 -9.11 -0.06 4.03
CA ARG A 37 -7.76 0.40 4.36
C ARG A 37 -6.77 -0.76 4.33
N GLY A 38 -5.55 -0.42 3.96
CA GLY A 38 -4.37 -1.26 4.13
C GLY A 38 -3.19 -0.40 4.59
N ALA A 39 -2.05 -1.02 4.81
CA ALA A 39 -0.84 -0.30 5.17
C ALA A 39 0.36 -0.77 4.34
N PHE A 40 1.34 0.10 4.22
CA PHE A 40 2.64 -0.20 3.66
C PHE A 40 3.71 0.34 4.61
N VAL A 41 4.45 -0.56 5.24
CA VAL A 41 5.33 -0.22 6.38
C VAL A 41 6.81 -0.59 6.13
N GLY A 42 7.08 -1.16 4.95
CA GLY A 42 8.39 -1.53 4.44
C GLY A 42 8.69 -0.82 3.13
N THR A 43 9.36 -1.51 2.21
CA THR A 43 9.74 -1.01 0.88
C THR A 43 9.77 -2.14 -0.13
N GLY A 44 9.66 -1.83 -1.43
CA GLY A 44 9.57 -2.86 -2.46
C GLY A 44 8.29 -3.69 -2.27
N GLY A 45 8.40 -5.02 -2.36
CA GLY A 45 7.30 -5.94 -2.08
C GLY A 45 6.86 -6.00 -0.62
N SER A 46 7.78 -5.69 0.30
CA SER A 46 7.67 -6.08 1.70
C SER A 46 6.87 -5.12 2.58
N GLY A 47 6.10 -5.68 3.50
CA GLY A 47 5.38 -4.88 4.50
C GLY A 47 4.04 -4.35 4.01
N LEU A 48 3.44 -4.98 3.02
CA LEU A 48 2.08 -4.68 2.57
C LEU A 48 1.06 -5.41 3.45
N ILE A 49 0.14 -4.64 4.03
CA ILE A 49 -0.89 -5.12 4.95
C ILE A 49 -2.26 -4.88 4.34
N PHE A 50 -3.02 -5.95 4.14
CA PHE A 50 -4.36 -5.91 3.58
C PHE A 50 -5.41 -6.30 4.63
N HIS A 51 -6.46 -5.49 4.73
CA HIS A 51 -7.68 -5.99 5.33
C HIS A 51 -8.31 -7.08 4.44
N ARG A 52 -8.96 -8.08 5.04
CA ARG A 52 -9.58 -9.22 4.34
C ARG A 52 -10.56 -8.80 3.24
N SER A 53 -11.23 -7.66 3.41
CA SER A 53 -12.19 -7.10 2.44
C SER A 53 -11.54 -6.65 1.13
N LEU A 54 -10.23 -6.40 1.12
CA LEU A 54 -9.47 -6.04 -0.09
C LEU A 54 -8.98 -7.28 -0.86
N LEU A 55 -8.91 -8.45 -0.22
CA LEU A 55 -8.33 -9.65 -0.85
C LEU A 55 -9.04 -10.09 -2.14
N PRO A 56 -10.39 -10.06 -2.25
CA PRO A 56 -11.04 -10.43 -3.51
C PRO A 56 -10.65 -9.53 -4.68
N ILE A 57 -10.57 -8.21 -4.45
CA ILE A 57 -10.22 -7.27 -5.53
C ILE A 57 -8.73 -7.35 -5.88
N VAL A 58 -7.85 -7.40 -4.86
CA VAL A 58 -6.40 -7.57 -5.07
C VAL A 58 -6.11 -8.87 -5.83
N SER A 59 -6.75 -9.99 -5.47
CA SER A 59 -6.57 -11.26 -6.18
C SER A 59 -7.03 -11.17 -7.64
N THR A 60 -8.11 -10.45 -7.90
CA THR A 60 -8.64 -10.26 -9.26
C THR A 60 -7.66 -9.47 -10.12
N ILE A 61 -7.16 -8.35 -9.61
CA ILE A 61 -6.21 -7.48 -10.31
C ILE A 61 -4.90 -8.22 -10.57
N LEU A 62 -4.36 -8.92 -9.57
CA LEU A 62 -3.14 -9.71 -9.73
C LEU A 62 -3.31 -10.80 -10.80
N LYS A 63 -4.45 -11.50 -10.86
CA LYS A 63 -4.73 -12.50 -11.91
C LYS A 63 -4.81 -11.89 -13.30
N ILE A 64 -5.41 -10.70 -13.43
CA ILE A 64 -5.47 -9.97 -14.70
C ILE A 64 -4.05 -9.65 -15.19
N HIS A 65 -3.18 -9.18 -14.29
CA HIS A 65 -1.80 -8.85 -14.62
C HIS A 65 -0.87 -10.08 -14.80
N ALA A 66 -1.19 -11.22 -14.19
CA ALA A 66 -0.41 -12.45 -14.26
C ALA A 66 -0.79 -13.38 -15.45
N GLY A 67 -1.83 -13.06 -16.23
CA GLY A 67 -2.28 -13.89 -17.34
C GLY A 67 -1.19 -14.16 -18.39
N ILE A 68 -1.17 -15.40 -18.91
CA ILE A 68 -0.14 -15.98 -19.82
C ILE A 68 0.02 -15.19 -21.14
N GLN A 69 -1.02 -14.45 -21.53
CA GLN A 69 -0.95 -13.33 -22.46
C GLN A 69 -1.75 -12.21 -21.80
N PRO A 70 -1.09 -11.18 -21.26
CA PRO A 70 -1.84 -10.01 -20.84
C PRO A 70 -2.52 -9.48 -22.10
N VAL A 71 -3.85 -9.55 -22.20
CA VAL A 71 -4.62 -8.70 -23.13
C VAL A 71 -4.63 -7.28 -22.56
N LEU A 72 -3.44 -6.84 -22.18
CA LEU A 72 -3.14 -5.49 -21.82
C LEU A 72 -2.94 -4.79 -23.17
N PRO A 73 -3.61 -3.67 -23.43
CA PRO A 73 -3.38 -2.92 -24.67
C PRO A 73 -1.89 -2.60 -24.80
N VAL A 74 -1.42 -2.37 -26.03
CA VAL A 74 0.02 -2.31 -26.40
C VAL A 74 0.82 -1.30 -25.57
N ASP A 75 0.13 -0.36 -24.94
CA ASP A 75 0.63 0.72 -24.07
C ASP A 75 0.72 0.36 -22.58
N VAL A 76 0.17 -0.77 -22.14
CA VAL A 76 0.17 -1.15 -20.72
C VAL A 76 1.36 -2.05 -20.40
N LEU A 77 2.34 -1.44 -19.71
CA LEU A 77 3.56 -2.09 -19.26
C LEU A 77 3.27 -3.25 -18.29
N HIS A 78 4.04 -4.33 -18.41
CA HIS A 78 4.07 -5.37 -17.39
C HIS A 78 4.59 -4.76 -16.08
N ARG A 79 3.79 -4.87 -15.01
CA ARG A 79 4.11 -4.32 -13.69
C ARG A 79 4.37 -5.47 -12.70
N PRO A 80 5.42 -5.38 -11.89
CA PRO A 80 5.61 -6.22 -10.71
C PRO A 80 4.37 -6.24 -9.79
N ALA A 81 4.11 -7.38 -9.14
CA ALA A 81 2.93 -7.61 -8.31
C ALA A 81 2.83 -6.63 -7.12
N ASP A 82 3.97 -6.25 -6.53
CA ASP A 82 4.08 -5.28 -5.47
C ASP A 82 3.60 -3.89 -5.90
N LEU A 83 3.99 -3.42 -7.09
CA LEU A 83 3.51 -2.14 -7.62
C LEU A 83 2.00 -2.15 -7.86
N ILE A 84 1.46 -3.26 -8.38
CA ILE A 84 0.01 -3.43 -8.56
C ILE A 84 -0.73 -3.38 -7.22
N MET A 85 -0.17 -4.04 -6.21
CA MET A 85 -0.71 -4.08 -4.85
C MET A 85 -0.66 -2.69 -4.18
N GLN A 86 0.46 -1.98 -4.31
CA GLN A 86 0.63 -0.61 -3.85
C GLN A 86 -0.38 0.31 -4.54
N ASP A 87 -0.54 0.21 -5.87
CA ASP A 87 -1.50 1.01 -6.64
C ASP A 87 -2.95 0.80 -6.18
N CYS A 88 -3.32 -0.43 -5.84
CA CYS A 88 -4.63 -0.71 -5.25
C CYS A 88 -4.77 -0.07 -3.85
N LEU A 89 -3.74 -0.16 -3.00
CA LEU A 89 -3.77 0.47 -1.67
C LEU A 89 -3.79 2.00 -1.73
N SER A 90 -3.09 2.63 -2.67
CA SER A 90 -3.20 4.08 -2.90
C SER A 90 -4.49 4.48 -3.61
N GLY A 91 -5.24 3.52 -4.16
CA GLY A 91 -6.43 3.75 -4.95
C GLY A 91 -6.16 4.39 -6.31
N THR A 92 -4.95 4.21 -6.84
CA THR A 92 -4.53 4.66 -8.18
C THR A 92 -4.89 3.62 -9.24
N ASP A 93 -5.04 2.35 -8.87
CA ASP A 93 -5.51 1.33 -9.81
C ASP A 93 -7.02 1.51 -10.10
N PRO A 94 -7.44 1.59 -11.38
CA PRO A 94 -8.83 1.85 -11.75
C PRO A 94 -9.80 0.73 -11.33
N LEU A 95 -9.30 -0.48 -11.08
CA LEU A 95 -10.09 -1.60 -10.59
C LEU A 95 -10.18 -1.59 -9.04
N CYS A 96 -9.37 -0.78 -8.37
CA CYS A 96 -9.35 -0.63 -6.92
C CYS A 96 -9.45 0.85 -6.51
N PRO A 97 -10.48 1.60 -6.95
CA PRO A 97 -10.56 3.03 -6.74
C PRO A 97 -10.81 3.41 -5.29
N ARG A 98 -10.59 4.69 -4.96
CA ARG A 98 -10.89 5.22 -3.63
C ARG A 98 -12.39 5.24 -3.35
N ARG A 99 -12.78 5.04 -2.10
CA ARG A 99 -14.21 5.08 -1.71
C ARG A 99 -14.86 6.43 -2.00
N ALA A 100 -14.10 7.53 -1.87
CA ALA A 100 -14.58 8.88 -2.20
C ALA A 100 -14.94 9.05 -3.69
N GLU A 101 -14.32 8.28 -4.59
CA GLU A 101 -14.60 8.32 -6.03
C GLU A 101 -15.87 7.52 -6.37
N VAL A 102 -16.11 6.40 -5.69
CA VAL A 102 -17.28 5.53 -5.93
C VAL A 102 -18.59 6.19 -5.47
N ILE A 103 -18.58 6.96 -4.38
CA ILE A 103 -19.77 7.67 -3.86
C ILE A 103 -20.20 8.79 -4.82
N ASN A 104 -19.25 9.46 -5.47
CA ASN A 104 -19.52 10.54 -6.43
C ASN A 104 -20.05 10.04 -7.78
N MET A 105 -20.02 8.73 -8.05
CA MET A 105 -20.52 8.15 -9.30
C MET A 105 -22.03 7.82 -9.24
N HIS A 106 -22.64 7.79 -8.05
CA HIS A 106 -24.04 7.42 -7.84
C HIS A 106 -24.90 8.50 -7.13
N SER A 107 -24.37 9.70 -6.88
CA SER A 107 -25.16 10.81 -6.31
C SER A 107 -24.91 12.12 -7.07
N PRO A 108 -25.96 12.73 -7.64
CA PRO A 108 -25.85 14.06 -8.21
C PRO A 108 -25.74 15.08 -7.07
N ALA A 109 -24.61 15.79 -7.05
CA ALA A 109 -24.41 17.10 -6.41
C ALA A 109 -24.84 17.24 -4.94
N THR A 110 -23.89 17.10 -4.00
CA THR A 110 -23.60 18.05 -2.90
C THR A 110 -22.68 17.40 -1.85
N SER A 111 -21.37 17.46 -2.04
CA SER A 111 -20.38 17.42 -0.94
C SER A 111 -18.96 17.46 -1.52
N THR A 112 -18.41 18.66 -1.66
CA THR A 112 -16.98 18.91 -1.84
C THR A 112 -16.20 18.68 -0.53
N ARG A 113 -16.31 17.47 0.03
CA ARG A 113 -15.29 16.96 0.98
C ARG A 113 -14.41 16.00 0.21
N THR A 114 -13.38 16.54 -0.44
CA THR A 114 -12.12 15.83 -0.61
C THR A 114 -11.67 15.42 0.78
N LEU A 115 -12.02 14.20 1.21
CA LEU A 115 -11.46 13.63 2.44
C LEU A 115 -9.95 13.52 2.20
N PRO A 116 -9.12 14.27 2.92
CA PRO A 116 -7.68 14.16 2.80
C PRO A 116 -7.27 12.89 3.54
N GLY A 117 -6.97 11.83 2.81
CA GLY A 117 -6.55 10.55 3.37
C GLY A 117 -6.72 9.44 2.35
N GLY A 118 -5.61 8.88 1.89
CA GLY A 118 -5.66 7.72 1.00
C GLY A 118 -6.05 6.43 1.74
N ASN A 119 -6.37 5.39 0.97
CA ASN A 119 -6.70 4.08 1.51
C ASN A 119 -5.48 3.38 2.16
N MET A 120 -4.28 3.94 2.00
CA MET A 120 -3.02 3.37 2.50
C MET A 120 -2.49 4.16 3.70
N LEU A 121 -2.31 3.47 4.81
CA LEU A 121 -1.46 3.93 5.90
C LEU A 121 0.01 3.66 5.56
N ILE A 122 0.88 4.58 5.93
CA ILE A 122 2.32 4.34 5.96
C ILE A 122 2.86 4.70 7.34
N THR A 123 4.00 4.15 7.72
CA THR A 123 4.75 4.64 8.88
C THR A 123 5.60 5.85 8.49
N SER A 124 5.88 6.77 9.42
CA SER A 124 6.80 7.89 9.16
C SER A 124 8.22 7.42 8.80
N ARG A 125 8.61 6.25 9.29
CA ARG A 125 9.87 5.57 9.05
C ARG A 125 9.66 4.09 8.78
N LEU A 126 10.58 3.46 8.06
CA LEU A 126 10.53 2.02 7.76
C LEU A 126 10.72 1.21 9.04
N ILE A 127 9.80 0.28 9.27
CA ILE A 127 9.78 -0.61 10.45
C ILE A 127 10.15 -2.06 10.11
N ILE A 128 10.49 -2.31 8.84
CA ILE A 128 11.01 -3.56 8.30
C ILE A 128 12.41 -3.25 7.72
N ASP A 129 13.42 -4.08 8.02
CA ASP A 129 14.80 -3.90 7.54
C ASP A 129 14.95 -4.49 6.14
N HIS A 130 15.01 -3.66 5.09
CA HIS A 130 15.24 -4.16 3.74
C HIS A 130 16.67 -4.69 3.57
N ILE A 131 16.86 -5.99 3.77
CA ILE A 131 18.16 -6.67 3.62
C ILE A 131 18.41 -6.91 2.12
N GLY A 132 19.46 -6.28 1.56
CA GLY A 132 19.72 -6.31 0.12
C GLY A 132 19.45 -4.98 -0.59
N ALA A 133 19.41 -3.88 0.17
CA ALA A 133 19.13 -2.52 -0.28
C ALA A 133 19.78 -2.11 -1.61
N VAL A 134 20.94 -2.65 -1.97
CA VAL A 134 21.66 -2.30 -3.21
C VAL A 134 21.00 -2.82 -4.50
N ALA A 135 20.09 -3.79 -4.42
CA ALA A 135 19.39 -4.37 -5.57
C ALA A 135 18.08 -3.63 -5.85
N SER A 136 17.77 -3.42 -7.13
CA SER A 136 16.55 -2.78 -7.61
C SER A 136 15.88 -3.64 -8.66
N THR A 137 14.56 -3.75 -8.63
CA THR A 137 13.76 -4.34 -9.72
C THR A 137 13.66 -3.42 -10.94
N THR A 138 14.01 -2.14 -10.79
CA THR A 138 14.12 -1.18 -11.90
C THR A 138 15.51 -1.27 -12.55
N PRO A 139 15.62 -1.53 -13.87
CA PRO A 139 16.90 -1.58 -14.58
C PRO A 139 17.72 -0.29 -14.43
N GLY A 140 19.03 -0.44 -14.18
CA GLY A 140 19.98 0.69 -14.07
C GLY A 140 19.92 1.49 -12.77
N ARG A 141 19.00 1.16 -11.85
CA ARG A 141 18.87 1.84 -10.56
C ARG A 141 19.69 1.09 -9.50
N THR A 142 20.55 1.84 -8.79
CA THR A 142 21.30 1.34 -7.64
C THR A 142 20.98 2.21 -6.43
N TYR A 143 21.10 1.64 -5.23
CA TYR A 143 20.78 2.31 -3.99
C TYR A 143 21.97 2.27 -3.03
N GLY A 144 21.99 3.21 -2.09
CA GLY A 144 22.99 3.22 -1.03
C GLY A 144 22.85 2.02 -0.11
N ARG A 145 23.96 1.55 0.48
CA ARG A 145 23.98 0.36 1.37
C ARG A 145 23.02 0.47 2.56
N ASP A 146 22.85 1.68 3.10
CA ASP A 146 21.98 1.94 4.25
C ASP A 146 20.63 2.55 3.85
N GLN A 147 20.38 2.69 2.56
CA GLN A 147 19.10 3.15 2.07
C GLN A 147 18.03 2.08 2.35
N TRP A 148 16.81 2.52 2.67
CA TRP A 148 15.66 1.62 2.88
C TRP A 148 15.75 0.69 4.10
N ARG A 149 16.73 0.90 4.97
CA ARG A 149 16.87 0.15 6.23
C ARG A 149 15.94 0.67 7.31
N CYS A 150 15.93 -0.03 8.46
CA CYS A 150 15.25 0.42 9.66
C CYS A 150 15.44 1.90 9.95
N GLY A 151 14.33 2.61 10.19
CA GLY A 151 14.36 4.03 10.55
C GLY A 151 14.52 5.00 9.36
N TRP A 152 14.73 4.51 8.13
CA TRP A 152 14.76 5.37 6.95
C TRP A 152 13.37 5.99 6.71
N ARG A 153 13.30 7.19 6.13
CA ARG A 153 12.01 7.86 5.88
C ARG A 153 11.20 7.08 4.85
N HIS A 154 9.95 6.73 5.14
CA HIS A 154 9.15 5.94 4.18
C HIS A 154 9.05 6.67 2.81
N PRO A 155 9.30 5.99 1.67
CA PRO A 155 9.38 6.65 0.36
C PRO A 155 8.11 7.38 -0.08
N PHE A 156 6.95 6.91 0.39
CA PHE A 156 5.65 7.52 0.08
C PHE A 156 5.34 8.73 0.97
N HIS A 157 6.24 9.10 1.90
CA HIS A 157 6.01 10.23 2.79
C HIS A 157 5.89 11.54 2.01
N GLY A 158 4.75 12.22 2.15
CA GLY A 158 4.42 13.47 1.46
C GLY A 158 3.53 13.28 0.22
N MET A 159 3.17 12.05 -0.12
CA MET A 159 2.13 11.75 -1.09
C MET A 159 0.75 12.08 -0.50
N ASN A 160 -0.17 12.62 -1.31
CA ASN A 160 -1.54 12.92 -0.90
C ASN A 160 -2.39 11.64 -0.74
N GLU A 161 -1.86 10.54 -1.29
CA GLU A 161 -2.47 9.23 -1.39
C GLU A 161 -2.22 8.35 -0.16
N VAL A 162 -1.56 8.88 0.87
CA VAL A 162 -1.23 8.13 2.08
C VAL A 162 -1.51 8.93 3.34
N GLU A 163 -1.78 8.21 4.42
CA GLU A 163 -1.86 8.76 5.77
C GLU A 163 -0.71 8.22 6.62
N VAL A 164 -0.08 9.09 7.41
CA VAL A 164 1.17 8.77 8.11
C VAL A 164 0.90 8.45 9.58
N VAL A 165 1.27 7.23 9.99
CA VAL A 165 1.36 6.82 11.39
C VAL A 165 2.76 7.19 11.90
N VAL A 166 2.82 8.11 12.87
CA VAL A 166 4.09 8.57 13.44
C VAL A 166 4.68 7.53 14.39
N VAL A 167 5.91 7.11 14.09
CA VAL A 167 6.68 6.06 14.79
C VAL A 167 8.16 6.41 14.99
#